data_AF-A0A7V9DHG1-F1
#
_entry.id   AF-A0A7V9DHG1-F1
#
_cell.length_a   1.000
_cell.length_b   1.000
_cell.length_c   1.000
_cell.angle_alpha   90.00
_cell.angle_beta   90.00
_cell.angle_gamma   90.00
#
_symmetry.space_group_name_H-M   'P 1'
#
loop_
_entity.id
_entity.type
_entity.pdbx_description
1 polymer ?
#
loop_
_entity_poly.entity_id
_entity_poly.type
_entity_poly.pdbx_seq_one_letter_code
_entity_poly.pdbx_strand_id
1 'polypeptide(L)'
;MSLPLTPPVLPQLAKTASALPSGDAWAYEPKWDGFRTLAFVDGNTVKLQSRNGKSMTRYFPEIAFPPGRYVLDGELVASSFDTLGQRIHPAKSRVERLAA
;
A
#
# COMPACT_ATOMS: atom_id res chain seq x y z
N MET A 1 -3.10 -11.70 17.16
CA MET A 1 -3.13 -11.46 15.70
C MET A 1 -3.86 -12.63 15.07
N SER A 2 -5.14 -12.48 14.74
CA SER A 2 -5.94 -13.51 14.04
C SER A 2 -6.33 -13.04 12.64
N LEU A 3 -5.41 -12.35 11.96
CA LEU A 3 -5.62 -11.96 10.57
C LEU A 3 -5.51 -13.19 9.67
N PRO A 4 -6.23 -13.22 8.54
CA PRO A 4 -6.14 -14.33 7.59
C PRO A 4 -4.74 -14.48 6.98
N LEU A 5 -3.93 -13.42 7.01
CA LEU A 5 -2.55 -13.41 6.54
C LEU A 5 -1.62 -12.83 7.62
N THR A 6 -0.42 -13.39 7.72
CA THR A 6 0.63 -12.92 8.62
C THR A 6 1.72 -12.24 7.79
N PRO A 7 2.06 -10.96 8.05
CA PRO A 7 3.18 -10.32 7.37
C PRO A 7 4.52 -10.99 7.74
N PRO A 8 5.50 -11.06 6.81
CA PRO A 8 5.46 -10.45 5.50
C PRO A 8 4.70 -11.28 4.46
N VAL A 9 3.88 -10.62 3.64
CA VAL A 9 3.22 -11.23 2.46
C VAL A 9 3.79 -10.60 1.20
N LEU A 10 4.26 -11.42 0.26
CA LEU A 10 4.68 -10.94 -1.05
C LEU A 10 3.45 -10.76 -1.94
N PRO A 11 3.18 -9.55 -2.47
CA PRO A 11 2.01 -9.33 -3.32
C PRO A 11 2.10 -10.09 -4.64
N GLN A 12 0.93 -10.43 -5.20
CA GLN A 12 0.83 -11.03 -6.53
C GLN A 12 1.38 -10.06 -7.60
N LEU A 13 2.15 -10.62 -8.55
CA LEU A 13 2.73 -9.86 -9.65
C LEU A 13 1.96 -10.08 -10.95
N ALA A 14 1.80 -9.01 -11.72
CA ALA A 14 1.30 -9.08 -13.09
C ALA A 14 2.38 -9.64 -14.02
N LYS A 15 1.97 -10.38 -15.05
CA LYS A 15 2.83 -10.75 -16.18
C LYS A 15 2.84 -9.61 -17.20
N THR A 16 3.99 -9.29 -17.75
CA THR A 16 4.11 -8.33 -18.86
C THR A 16 3.40 -8.89 -20.10
N ALA A 17 2.61 -8.04 -20.76
CA ALA A 17 1.94 -8.34 -22.00
C ALA A 17 2.00 -7.12 -22.93
N SER A 18 1.99 -7.35 -24.25
CA SER A 18 2.01 -6.28 -25.26
C SER A 18 0.63 -5.65 -25.50
N ALA A 19 -0.44 -6.32 -25.06
CA ALA A 19 -1.81 -5.85 -25.18
C ALA A 19 -2.62 -6.26 -23.94
N LEU A 20 -3.70 -5.54 -23.68
CA LEU A 20 -4.67 -5.92 -22.64
C LEU A 20 -5.35 -7.25 -23.03
N PRO A 21 -5.54 -8.19 -22.09
CA PRO A 21 -6.29 -9.39 -22.36
C PRO A 21 -7.76 -9.05 -22.65
N SER A 22 -8.46 -9.89 -23.41
CA SER A 22 -9.86 -9.70 -23.80
C SER A 22 -10.75 -10.86 -23.36
N GLY A 23 -12.05 -10.60 -23.27
CA GLY A 23 -13.10 -11.57 -22.92
C GLY A 23 -13.72 -11.33 -21.55
N ASP A 24 -14.89 -11.92 -21.32
CA ASP A 24 -15.76 -11.64 -20.16
C ASP A 24 -15.18 -12.11 -18.81
N ALA A 25 -14.09 -12.89 -18.84
CA ALA A 25 -13.38 -13.33 -17.64
C ALA A 25 -12.42 -12.27 -17.05
N TRP A 26 -12.28 -11.11 -17.71
CA TRP A 26 -11.32 -10.08 -17.32
C TRP A 26 -12.00 -8.86 -16.71
N ALA A 27 -11.49 -8.42 -15.57
CA ALA A 27 -11.71 -7.09 -15.03
C ALA A 27 -10.49 -6.22 -15.33
N TYR A 28 -10.72 -4.92 -15.54
CA TYR A 28 -9.67 -3.94 -15.83
C TYR A 28 -9.61 -2.90 -14.72
N GLU A 29 -8.41 -2.68 -14.20
CA GLU A 29 -8.14 -1.64 -13.21
C GLU A 29 -7.11 -0.63 -13.76
N PRO A 30 -7.26 0.67 -13.47
CA PRO A 30 -6.24 1.65 -13.79
C PRO A 30 -4.90 1.30 -13.14
N LYS A 31 -3.81 1.41 -13.90
CA LYS A 31 -2.47 1.29 -13.35
C LYS A 31 -2.06 2.62 -12.70
N TRP A 32 -1.87 2.60 -11.39
CA TRP A 32 -1.34 3.74 -10.64
C TRP A 32 0.19 3.68 -10.53
N ASP A 33 0.82 4.85 -10.44
CA ASP A 33 2.26 4.99 -10.12
C ASP A 33 2.40 5.52 -8.70
N GLY A 34 2.71 4.62 -7.77
CA GLY A 34 2.82 4.95 -6.35
C GLY A 34 3.62 3.91 -5.57
N PHE A 35 3.29 3.75 -4.29
CA PHE A 35 3.83 2.68 -3.46
C PHE A 35 2.80 1.59 -3.23
N ARG A 36 2.98 0.44 -3.88
CA ARG A 36 2.22 -0.76 -3.55
C ARG A 36 2.38 -1.15 -2.09
N THR A 37 1.25 -1.18 -1.40
CA THR A 37 1.17 -1.27 0.06
C THR A 37 0.09 -2.26 0.46
N LEU A 38 0.47 -3.25 1.27
CA LEU A 38 -0.48 -4.09 1.98
C LEU A 38 -0.86 -3.44 3.31
N ALA A 39 -2.15 -3.27 3.58
CA ALA A 39 -2.67 -2.77 4.85
C ALA A 39 -3.25 -3.92 5.66
N PHE A 40 -2.64 -4.20 6.81
CA PHE A 40 -3.11 -5.18 7.79
C PHE A 40 -3.88 -4.45 8.89
N VAL A 41 -5.20 -4.63 8.94
CA VAL A 41 -6.09 -3.98 9.90
C VAL A 41 -6.54 -5.01 10.93
N ASP A 42 -6.15 -4.85 12.20
CA ASP A 42 -6.54 -5.70 13.34
C ASP A 42 -7.11 -4.84 14.48
N GLY A 43 -8.43 -4.84 14.63
CA GLY A 43 -9.16 -3.88 15.45
C GLY A 43 -8.91 -2.46 14.97
N ASN A 44 -8.37 -1.62 15.85
CA ASN A 44 -7.99 -0.24 15.54
C ASN A 44 -6.54 -0.09 15.05
N THR A 45 -5.81 -1.20 14.95
CA THR A 45 -4.39 -1.17 14.59
C THR A 45 -4.23 -1.35 13.09
N VAL A 46 -3.54 -0.41 12.44
CA VAL A 46 -3.16 -0.50 11.03
C VAL A 46 -1.64 -0.70 10.93
N LYS A 47 -1.23 -1.72 10.18
CA LYS A 47 0.17 -1.90 9.76
C LYS A 47 0.25 -1.84 8.25
N LEU A 48 1.16 -1.03 7.73
CA LEU A 48 1.43 -0.90 6.31
C LEU A 48 2.72 -1.62 5.96
N GLN A 49 2.70 -2.37 4.86
CA GLN A 49 3.84 -3.12 4.37
C GLN A 49 4.07 -2.81 2.90
N SER A 50 5.31 -2.51 2.52
CA SER A 50 5.70 -2.33 1.12
C SER A 50 5.60 -3.63 0.32
N ARG A 51 5.70 -3.49 -1.00
CA ARG A 51 5.91 -4.59 -1.95
C ARG A 51 7.02 -5.58 -1.56
N ASN A 52 8.07 -5.12 -0.90
CA ASN A 52 9.22 -5.95 -0.51
C ASN A 52 9.21 -6.38 0.97
N GLY A 53 8.06 -6.31 1.64
CA GLY A 53 7.90 -6.82 3.00
C GLY A 53 8.36 -5.88 4.12
N LYS A 54 8.77 -4.65 3.79
CA LYS A 54 9.25 -3.68 4.79
C LYS A 54 8.09 -2.89 5.38
N SER A 55 8.16 -2.60 6.68
CA SER A 55 7.17 -1.75 7.33
C SER A 55 7.20 -0.33 6.76
N MET A 56 6.02 0.17 6.40
CA MET A 56 5.81 1.54 5.92
C MET A 56 5.02 2.41 6.91
N THR A 57 4.45 1.81 7.98
CA THR A 57 3.50 2.49 8.89
C THR A 57 4.02 3.82 9.40
N ARG A 58 5.31 3.91 9.76
CA ARG A 58 5.89 5.14 10.31
C ARG A 58 5.89 6.33 9.35
N TYR A 59 5.84 6.07 8.04
CA TYR A 59 5.95 7.08 6.99
C TYR A 59 4.59 7.66 6.59
N PHE A 60 3.51 6.97 6.95
CA PHE A 60 2.13 7.29 6.57
C PHE A 60 1.19 7.23 7.77
N PRO A 61 1.46 8.03 8.83
CA PRO A 61 0.68 7.98 10.09
C PRO A 61 -0.79 8.40 9.91
N GLU A 62 -1.11 9.14 8.86
CA GLU A 62 -2.45 9.63 8.54
C GLU A 62 -3.35 8.56 7.88
N ILE A 63 -2.75 7.46 7.39
CA ILE A 63 -3.51 6.39 6.75
C ILE A 63 -4.22 5.56 7.83
N ALA A 64 -5.53 5.77 7.92
CA ALA A 64 -6.42 5.08 8.81
C ALA A 64 -7.50 4.31 8.03
N PHE A 65 -8.01 3.25 8.65
CA PHE A 65 -9.10 2.45 8.12
C PHE A 65 -10.16 2.24 9.20
N PRO A 66 -11.42 1.95 8.81
CA PRO A 66 -12.43 1.51 9.76
C PRO A 66 -11.94 0.31 10.58
N PRO A 67 -12.28 0.23 11.88
CA PRO A 67 -11.88 -0.90 12.70
C PRO A 67 -12.40 -2.23 12.15
N GLY A 68 -11.56 -3.26 12.17
CA GLY A 68 -11.94 -4.58 11.64
C GLY A 68 -10.80 -5.58 11.65
N ARG A 69 -10.99 -6.71 10.94
CA ARG A 69 -9.95 -7.73 10.76
C ARG A 69 -9.88 -8.13 9.29
N TYR A 70 -9.00 -7.47 8.55
CA TYR A 70 -8.86 -7.69 7.11
C TYR A 70 -7.49 -7.25 6.61
N VAL A 71 -7.15 -7.68 5.40
CA VAL A 71 -5.93 -7.28 4.70
C VAL A 71 -6.32 -6.73 3.34
N LEU A 72 -5.80 -5.55 2.99
CA LEU A 72 -6.01 -4.92 1.69
C LEU A 72 -4.70 -4.85 0.93
N ASP A 73 -4.77 -5.02 -0.39
CA ASP A 73 -3.69 -4.72 -1.34
C ASP A 73 -4.10 -3.52 -2.18
N GLY A 74 -3.21 -2.55 -2.34
CA GLY A 74 -3.50 -1.33 -3.08
C GLY A 74 -2.27 -0.46 -3.25
N GLU A 75 -2.49 0.72 -3.80
CA GLU A 75 -1.44 1.68 -4.12
C GLU A 75 -1.62 2.97 -3.31
N LEU A 76 -0.59 3.38 -2.57
CA LEU A 76 -0.53 4.73 -2.03
C LEU A 76 -0.09 5.69 -3.13
N VAL A 77 -0.95 6.66 -3.45
CA VAL A 77 -0.75 7.66 -4.52
C VAL A 77 -0.68 9.07 -3.94
N ALA A 78 -0.01 9.99 -4.64
CA ALA A 78 -0.01 11.41 -4.34
C ALA A 78 -0.06 12.21 -5.66
N SER A 79 0.04 13.54 -5.58
CA SER A 79 0.08 14.42 -6.76
C SER A 79 1.20 14.07 -7.76
N SER A 80 2.30 13.52 -7.26
CA SER A 80 3.39 12.97 -8.08
C SER A 80 4.15 11.88 -7.32
N PHE A 81 4.84 11.03 -8.07
CA PHE A 81 5.71 10.00 -7.49
C PHE A 81 6.86 10.61 -6.66
N ASP A 82 7.40 11.76 -7.08
CA ASP A 82 8.44 12.47 -6.32
C ASP A 82 7.95 12.93 -4.95
N THR A 83 6.70 13.41 -4.86
CA THR A 83 6.09 13.79 -3.58
C THR A 83 6.01 12.59 -2.63
N LEU A 84 5.65 11.40 -3.12
CA LEU A 84 5.68 10.16 -2.33
C LEU A 84 7.11 9.80 -1.89
N GLY A 85 8.08 9.89 -2.81
CA GLY A 85 9.49 9.61 -2.54
C GLY A 85 10.04 10.44 -1.38
N GLN A 86 9.68 11.72 -1.30
CA GLN A 86 10.12 12.62 -0.22
C GLN A 86 9.63 12.20 1.17
N ARG A 87 8.60 11.35 1.26
CA ARG A 87 8.05 10.88 2.54
C ARG A 87 8.87 9.74 3.15
N ILE A 88 9.61 8.98 2.36
CA ILE A 88 10.49 7.91 2.86
C ILE A 88 11.77 8.55 3.42
N HIS A 89 11.65 9.21 4.57
CA HIS A 89 12.69 10.02 5.16
C HIS A 89 13.07 9.54 6.58
N PRO A 90 14.35 9.59 6.98
CA PRO A 90 14.75 9.22 8.33
C PRO A 90 14.11 10.10 9.42
N ALA A 91 14.12 11.43 9.22
CA ALA A 91 13.58 12.39 10.19
C ALA A 91 12.05 12.35 10.31
N LYS A 92 11.55 12.05 11.53
CA LYS A 92 10.12 11.97 11.86
C LYS A 92 9.36 13.28 11.63
N SER A 93 9.96 14.41 12.01
CA SER A 93 9.35 15.74 11.84
C SER A 93 9.04 16.08 10.38
N ARG A 94 9.88 15.62 9.45
CA ARG A 94 9.64 15.82 8.02
C ARG A 94 8.51 14.94 7.50
N VAL A 95 8.39 13.71 8.00
CA VAL A 95 7.28 12.82 7.69
C VAL A 95 5.96 13.43 8.15
N GLU A 96 5.90 13.89 9.40
CA GLU A 96 4.70 14.51 9.98
C GLU A 96 4.28 15.77 9.21
N ARG A 97 5.24 16.61 8.81
CA ARG A 97 4.96 17.81 7.99
C ARG A 97 4.38 17.48 6.61
N LEU A 98 4.75 16.35 6.02
CA LEU A 98 4.31 15.92 4.68
C LEU A 98 3.06 15.02 4.72
N ALA A 99 2.53 14.72 5.90
CA ALA A 99 1.32 13.92 6.11
C ALA A 99 0.03 14.78 6.18
N ALA A 100 0.17 16.12 6.20
CA ALA A 100 -0.92 17.08 6.33
C ALA A 100 -1.60 17.40 4.99
#